data_AF-A0A914AJE0-F1
#
_entry.id   AF-A0A914AJE0-F1
#
_cell.length_a   1.000
_cell.length_b   1.000
_cell.length_c   1.000
_cell.angle_alpha   90.00
_cell.angle_beta   90.00
_cell.angle_gamma   90.00
#
_symmetry.space_group_name_H-M   'P 1'
#
loop_
_entity.id
_entity.type
_entity.pdbx_description
1 polymer ?
#
loop_
_entity_poly.entity_id
_entity_poly.type
_entity_poly.pdbx_seq_one_letter_code
_entity_poly.pdbx_strand_id
1 'polypeptide(L)'
;MSKWSGVLPRMAITQRSTLLLFALAWLGVCSSFTVIKDGASSLYFCKELDCPKFEEKYNSTAYQIRMYETSKWVSTTITGLDYQAATEEAFMKLFEYIEGENDQHVKIPMTVPVINRIQPGLGPVCASNFTVSFFVPFKFQSNTPKPTKKELFINTLGQEKVYVRVYHGFTNQTNFPKEAADLGDVLNSTQTYDKSYYYTAGYDSPFVSHDRHNEIWFIATDK
;
A
#
# COMPACT_ATOMS: atom_id res chain seq x y z
N MET A 1 -47.79 -25.28 -52.51
CA MET A 1 -48.41 -26.54 -52.96
C MET A 1 -47.71 -27.03 -54.23
N SER A 2 -47.37 -28.31 -54.27
CA SER A 2 -46.89 -29.08 -55.44
C SER A 2 -45.46 -28.75 -55.93
N LYS A 3 -44.60 -29.68 -56.35
CA LYS A 3 -44.81 -31.06 -56.80
C LYS A 3 -43.47 -31.83 -56.79
N TRP A 4 -43.61 -33.15 -56.76
CA TRP A 4 -42.62 -34.22 -56.77
C TRP A 4 -41.78 -34.37 -58.07
N SER A 5 -40.71 -35.16 -57.94
CA SER A 5 -40.19 -36.22 -58.84
C SER A 5 -38.91 -35.99 -59.69
N GLY A 6 -37.90 -36.83 -59.39
CA GLY A 6 -37.07 -37.59 -60.34
C GLY A 6 -35.93 -36.87 -61.08
N VAL A 7 -34.87 -37.49 -61.60
CA VAL A 7 -34.21 -38.81 -61.56
C VAL A 7 -32.80 -38.55 -62.20
N LEU A 8 -31.76 -39.28 -61.78
CA LEU A 8 -30.35 -39.27 -62.25
C LEU A 8 -30.19 -39.58 -63.78
N PRO A 9 -29.01 -39.36 -64.42
CA PRO A 9 -28.01 -40.45 -64.48
C PRO A 9 -26.51 -40.06 -64.55
N ARG A 10 -25.72 -41.13 -64.46
CA ARG A 10 -24.25 -41.35 -64.39
C ARG A 10 -23.43 -40.91 -65.62
N MET A 11 -22.13 -40.67 -65.38
CA MET A 11 -20.93 -41.31 -66.02
C MET A 11 -19.68 -40.54 -65.50
N ALA A 12 -18.82 -41.08 -64.63
CA ALA A 12 -17.82 -42.14 -64.80
C ALA A 12 -16.77 -41.85 -65.90
N ILE A 13 -15.51 -41.65 -65.47
CA ILE A 13 -14.19 -42.02 -66.05
C ILE A 13 -13.15 -41.02 -65.49
N THR A 14 -11.91 -41.28 -65.10
CA THR A 14 -11.10 -42.43 -64.67
C THR A 14 -9.77 -41.79 -64.22
N GLN A 15 -9.37 -41.99 -62.97
CA GLN A 15 -8.02 -42.23 -62.45
C GLN A 15 -6.81 -41.54 -63.12
N ARG A 16 -6.02 -40.80 -62.33
CA ARG A 16 -4.61 -41.17 -62.04
C ARG A 16 -4.04 -40.39 -60.85
N SER A 17 -3.58 -41.17 -59.87
CA SER A 17 -2.79 -40.76 -58.72
C SER A 17 -1.51 -40.05 -59.14
N THR A 18 -1.15 -39.01 -58.39
CA THR A 18 0.22 -38.76 -57.93
C THR A 18 0.15 -38.01 -56.61
N LEU A 19 0.48 -38.70 -55.52
CA LEU A 19 0.79 -38.10 -54.23
C LEU A 19 2.08 -37.29 -54.36
N LEU A 20 2.02 -36.00 -54.08
CA LEU A 20 3.18 -35.16 -53.77
C LEU A 20 2.87 -34.41 -52.48
N LEU A 21 3.40 -34.95 -51.38
CA LEU A 21 3.45 -34.31 -50.07
C LEU A 21 4.44 -33.13 -50.13
N PHE A 22 3.92 -31.91 -50.09
CA PHE A 22 4.71 -30.72 -49.75
C PHE A 22 4.19 -30.17 -48.43
N ALA A 23 4.92 -30.48 -47.35
CA ALA A 23 4.80 -29.77 -46.08
C ALA A 23 5.46 -28.40 -46.23
N LEU A 24 4.66 -27.35 -46.35
CA LEU A 24 5.13 -25.96 -46.25
C LEU A 24 4.91 -25.47 -44.82
N ALA A 25 5.99 -25.44 -44.05
CA ALA A 25 6.06 -24.71 -42.79
C ALA A 25 5.96 -23.21 -43.09
N TRP A 26 4.81 -22.60 -42.76
CA TRP A 26 4.70 -21.15 -42.68
C TRP A 26 5.15 -20.72 -41.28
N LEU A 27 6.38 -20.19 -41.22
CA LEU A 27 6.89 -19.44 -40.09
C LEU A 27 6.06 -18.15 -39.96
N GLY A 28 4.99 -18.22 -39.17
CA GLY A 28 4.26 -17.04 -38.72
C GLY A 28 5.17 -16.21 -37.83
N VAL A 29 5.70 -15.11 -38.35
CA VAL A 29 6.33 -14.07 -37.53
C VAL A 29 5.20 -13.37 -36.78
N CYS A 30 4.87 -13.91 -35.62
CA CYS A 30 4.03 -13.25 -34.65
C CYS A 30 4.89 -12.14 -34.03
N SER A 31 4.86 -10.94 -34.62
CA SER A 31 5.44 -9.76 -34.01
C SER A 31 4.66 -9.46 -32.74
N SER A 32 5.13 -10.03 -31.64
CA SER A 32 4.62 -9.77 -30.30
C SER A 32 4.82 -8.28 -30.02
N PHE A 33 3.74 -7.51 -30.06
CA PHE A 33 3.72 -6.21 -29.41
C PHE A 33 3.90 -6.46 -27.91
N THR A 34 5.13 -6.28 -27.43
CA THR A 34 5.39 -6.16 -26.00
C THR A 34 4.74 -4.85 -25.55
N VAL A 35 3.55 -4.96 -24.98
CA VAL A 35 3.02 -3.92 -24.09
C VAL A 35 4.01 -3.87 -22.93
N ILE A 36 4.86 -2.84 -22.90
CA ILE A 36 5.63 -2.51 -21.71
C ILE A 36 4.58 -2.08 -20.68
N LYS A 37 4.22 -3.01 -19.78
CA LYS A 37 3.52 -2.65 -18.55
C LYS A 37 4.48 -1.76 -17.77
N ASP A 38 4.13 -0.49 -17.62
CA ASP A 38 4.84 0.42 -16.73
C ASP A 38 4.99 -0.26 -15.36
N GLY A 39 6.25 -0.42 -14.95
CA GLY A 39 6.70 -1.25 -13.84
C GLY A 39 6.45 -0.61 -12.49
N ALA A 40 5.21 -0.60 -12.03
CA ALA A 40 4.92 -0.62 -10.61
C ALA A 40 4.48 -2.04 -10.25
N SER A 41 5.41 -2.85 -9.77
CA SER A 41 5.03 -4.04 -9.00
C SER A 41 4.16 -3.56 -7.86
N SER A 42 2.86 -3.87 -7.89
CA SER A 42 1.96 -3.55 -6.78
C SER A 42 2.59 -4.12 -5.51
N LEU A 43 2.96 -3.24 -4.57
CA LEU A 43 3.51 -3.65 -3.29
C LEU A 43 2.46 -4.55 -2.63
N TYR A 44 2.79 -5.82 -2.40
CA TYR A 44 1.80 -6.82 -1.96
C TYR A 44 1.07 -6.38 -0.69
N PHE A 45 1.76 -5.66 0.20
CA PHE A 45 1.24 -5.16 1.46
C PHE A 45 0.30 -3.96 1.30
N CYS A 46 0.33 -3.24 0.16
CA CYS A 46 -0.68 -2.22 -0.16
C CYS A 46 -2.00 -2.84 -0.67
N LYS A 47 -1.97 -4.11 -1.10
CA LYS A 47 -3.12 -4.82 -1.68
C LYS A 47 -3.72 -4.01 -2.85
N GLU A 48 -5.01 -3.73 -2.81
CA GLU A 48 -5.74 -2.91 -3.79
C GLU A 48 -6.02 -1.48 -3.28
N LEU A 49 -5.41 -1.07 -2.17
CA LEU A 49 -5.63 0.22 -1.54
C LEU A 49 -4.53 1.20 -1.92
N ASP A 50 -4.89 2.48 -2.02
CA ASP A 50 -3.94 3.57 -2.19
C ASP A 50 -2.94 3.56 -1.02
N CYS A 51 -1.65 3.67 -1.34
CA CYS A 51 -0.58 3.75 -0.37
C CYS A 51 0.50 4.76 -0.78
N PRO A 52 1.25 5.34 0.19
CA PRO A 52 2.28 6.34 -0.10
C PRO A 52 3.34 5.79 -1.06
N LYS A 53 3.66 6.56 -2.10
CA LYS A 53 4.71 6.20 -3.04
C LYS A 53 6.08 6.40 -2.43
N PHE A 54 6.98 5.48 -2.73
CA PHE A 54 8.37 5.59 -2.37
C PHE A 54 9.28 4.90 -3.40
N GLU A 55 10.54 5.32 -3.41
CA GLU A 55 11.62 4.60 -4.07
C GLU A 55 12.43 3.83 -3.02
N GLU A 56 12.61 2.52 -3.21
CA GLU A 56 13.48 1.70 -2.36
C GLU A 56 14.95 1.93 -2.75
N LYS A 57 15.75 2.48 -1.83
CA LYS A 57 17.17 2.75 -2.02
C LYS A 57 18.08 1.63 -1.51
N TYR A 58 17.59 0.87 -0.54
CA TYR A 58 18.32 -0.23 0.09
C TYR A 58 17.34 -1.22 0.71
N ASN A 59 17.65 -2.51 0.60
CA ASN A 59 16.83 -3.58 1.13
C ASN A 59 17.71 -4.70 1.67
N SER A 60 17.52 -5.02 2.95
CA SER A 60 18.22 -6.09 3.63
C SER A 60 17.27 -6.78 4.60
N THR A 61 17.70 -7.90 5.16
CA THR A 61 16.95 -8.63 6.18
C THR A 61 16.74 -7.84 7.47
N ALA A 62 17.60 -6.84 7.75
CA ALA A 62 17.55 -6.08 9.00
C ALA A 62 16.66 -4.84 8.90
N TYR A 63 16.76 -4.10 7.79
CA TYR A 63 15.99 -2.89 7.51
C TYR A 63 16.06 -2.51 6.02
N GLN A 64 15.19 -1.58 5.63
CA GLN A 64 15.12 -0.97 4.31
C GLN A 64 15.32 0.54 4.40
N ILE A 65 15.76 1.16 3.30
CA ILE A 65 15.78 2.62 3.12
C ILE A 65 14.81 2.96 2.00
N ARG A 66 13.80 3.76 2.32
CA ARG A 66 12.78 4.23 1.37
C ARG A 66 12.81 5.75 1.29
N MET A 67 12.77 6.29 0.07
CA MET A 67 12.53 7.70 -0.18
C MET A 67 11.06 7.90 -0.50
N TYR A 68 10.29 8.36 0.48
CA TYR A 68 8.86 8.64 0.29
C TYR A 68 8.66 9.96 -0.45
N GLU A 69 7.67 9.98 -1.34
CA GLU A 69 7.21 11.21 -1.98
C GLU A 69 6.39 12.06 -1.01
N THR A 70 6.35 13.38 -1.26
CA THR A 70 5.47 14.30 -0.52
C THR A 70 4.02 13.85 -0.59
N SER A 71 3.35 13.81 0.55
CA SER A 71 1.96 13.36 0.64
C SER A 71 1.18 14.05 1.76
N LYS A 72 -0.12 14.21 1.53
CA LYS A 72 -1.08 14.66 2.55
C LYS A 72 -1.70 13.48 3.27
N TRP A 73 -1.91 13.72 4.55
CA TRP A 73 -2.53 12.82 5.52
C TRP A 73 -3.58 13.61 6.29
N VAL A 74 -4.63 12.94 6.74
CA VAL A 74 -5.51 13.48 7.77
C VAL A 74 -5.08 12.87 9.10
N SER A 75 -4.89 13.72 10.11
CA SER A 75 -4.27 13.33 11.37
C SER A 75 -5.07 13.85 12.56
N THR A 76 -4.94 13.15 13.68
CA THR A 76 -5.36 13.62 15.00
C THR A 76 -4.38 13.13 16.06
N THR A 77 -4.24 13.88 17.16
CA THR A 77 -3.31 13.53 18.24
C THR A 77 -4.07 13.28 19.53
N ILE A 78 -3.84 12.11 20.12
CA ILE A 78 -4.34 11.76 21.45
C ILE A 78 -3.17 11.64 22.40
N THR A 79 -3.26 12.30 23.55
CA THR A 79 -2.27 12.22 24.63
C THR A 79 -2.76 11.22 25.67
N GLY A 80 -1.98 10.18 25.97
CA GLY A 80 -2.40 9.14 26.90
C GLY A 80 -1.28 8.21 27.36
N LEU A 81 -1.59 7.36 28.33
CA LEU A 81 -0.70 6.28 28.80
C LEU A 81 -0.93 4.97 28.02
N ASP A 82 -2.18 4.73 27.63
CA ASP A 82 -2.58 3.54 26.89
C ASP A 82 -2.58 3.83 25.39
N TYR A 83 -1.71 3.13 24.66
CA TYR A 83 -1.56 3.23 23.21
C TYR A 83 -2.80 2.69 22.49
N GLN A 84 -3.36 1.58 22.96
CA GLN A 84 -4.48 0.93 22.26
C GLN A 84 -5.73 1.79 22.37
N ALA A 85 -6.05 2.26 23.58
CA ALA A 85 -7.18 3.16 23.80
C ALA A 85 -7.01 4.47 23.01
N ALA A 86 -5.80 5.07 23.03
CA ALA A 86 -5.54 6.32 22.32
C ALA A 86 -5.63 6.16 20.79
N THR A 87 -5.08 5.07 20.24
CA THR A 87 -5.11 4.83 18.78
C THR A 87 -6.50 4.41 18.30
N GLU A 88 -7.28 3.69 19.10
CA GLU A 88 -8.67 3.36 18.79
C GLU A 88 -9.55 4.62 18.78
N GLU A 89 -9.42 5.51 19.78
CA GLU A 89 -10.12 6.79 19.79
C GLU A 89 -9.77 7.63 18.56
N ALA A 90 -8.47 7.76 18.26
CA ALA A 90 -8.00 8.50 17.11
C ALA A 90 -8.49 7.90 15.77
N PHE A 91 -8.48 6.57 15.65
CA PHE A 91 -8.98 5.87 14.48
C PHE A 91 -10.46 6.18 14.24
N MET A 92 -11.31 6.11 15.28
CA MET A 92 -12.74 6.40 15.14
C MET A 92 -12.98 7.85 14.69
N LYS A 93 -12.22 8.81 15.24
CA LYS A 93 -12.29 10.21 14.81
C LYS A 93 -11.95 10.39 13.31
N LEU A 94 -10.90 9.72 12.84
CA LEU A 94 -10.51 9.74 11.42
C LEU A 94 -11.47 8.95 10.53
N PHE A 95 -12.07 7.88 11.05
CA PHE A 95 -13.07 7.08 10.36
C PHE A 95 -14.33 7.89 10.05
N GLU A 96 -14.83 8.66 11.01
CA GLU A 96 -15.95 9.57 10.77
C GLU A 96 -15.65 10.61 9.67
N TYR A 97 -14.42 11.15 9.63
CA TYR A 97 -14.00 12.07 8.58
C TYR A 97 -14.10 11.45 7.18
N ILE A 98 -13.61 10.22 7.00
CA ILE A 98 -13.69 9.55 5.70
C ILE A 98 -15.11 9.06 5.37
N GLU A 99 -15.99 8.89 6.36
CA GLU A 99 -17.40 8.54 6.15
C GLU A 99 -18.30 9.73 5.79
N GLY A 100 -17.78 10.96 5.83
CA GLY A 100 -18.47 12.16 5.36
C GLY A 100 -18.40 13.36 6.30
N GLU A 101 -17.79 13.25 7.48
CA GLU A 101 -17.59 14.38 8.41
C GLU A 101 -16.42 15.29 7.95
N ASN A 102 -16.56 15.84 6.75
CA ASN A 102 -15.66 16.78 6.12
C ASN A 102 -16.46 17.89 5.42
N ASP A 103 -15.82 19.00 5.10
CA ASP A 103 -16.46 20.20 4.57
C ASP A 103 -17.20 19.99 3.23
N GLN A 104 -16.83 18.94 2.50
CA GLN A 104 -17.45 18.56 1.24
C GLN A 104 -18.54 17.48 1.39
N HIS A 105 -18.75 16.93 2.59
CA HIS A 105 -19.70 15.85 2.87
C HIS A 105 -19.51 14.63 1.96
N VAL A 106 -18.27 14.36 1.53
CA VAL A 106 -17.94 13.26 0.62
C VAL A 106 -17.36 12.07 1.37
N LYS A 107 -17.69 10.86 0.92
CA LYS A 107 -17.00 9.66 1.38
C LYS A 107 -15.63 9.54 0.72
N ILE A 108 -14.62 9.26 1.52
CA ILE A 108 -13.23 9.08 1.10
C ILE A 108 -12.88 7.60 1.28
N PRO A 109 -12.36 6.91 0.24
CA PRO A 109 -11.94 5.53 0.38
C PRO A 109 -10.84 5.36 1.45
N MET A 110 -10.90 4.26 2.20
CA MET A 110 -9.81 3.89 3.11
C MET A 110 -8.52 3.62 2.32
N THR A 111 -7.39 3.86 2.97
CA THR A 111 -6.03 3.69 2.43
C THR A 111 -5.16 2.92 3.40
N VAL A 112 -3.96 2.54 2.97
CA VAL A 112 -2.95 1.93 3.84
C VAL A 112 -1.58 2.59 3.64
N PRO A 113 -0.69 2.56 4.64
CA PRO A 113 -0.94 2.14 6.01
C PRO A 113 -1.70 3.20 6.81
N VAL A 114 -2.23 2.79 7.96
CA VAL A 114 -2.48 3.71 9.07
C VAL A 114 -1.16 3.89 9.80
N ILE A 115 -0.67 5.13 9.88
CA ILE A 115 0.56 5.44 10.62
C ILE A 115 0.25 6.06 11.98
N ASN A 116 1.00 5.67 13.00
CA ASN A 116 0.94 6.29 14.32
C ASN A 116 2.32 6.84 14.69
N ARG A 117 2.46 8.17 14.75
CA ARG A 117 3.65 8.84 15.31
C ARG A 117 3.58 8.74 16.82
N ILE A 118 4.54 8.04 17.40
CA ILE A 118 4.66 7.87 18.85
C ILE A 118 5.77 8.80 19.32
N GLN A 119 5.39 9.83 20.08
CA GLN A 119 6.32 10.70 20.78
C GLN A 119 6.26 10.38 22.27
N PRO A 120 7.25 9.65 22.82
CA PRO A 120 7.24 9.23 24.21
C PRO A 120 7.24 10.42 25.18
N GLY A 121 6.57 10.26 26.32
CA GLY A 121 6.72 11.17 27.45
C GLY A 121 8.12 11.11 28.07
N LEU A 122 8.46 12.07 28.93
CA LEU A 122 9.78 12.18 29.58
C LEU A 122 10.11 11.05 30.57
N GLY A 123 9.18 10.12 30.80
CA GLY A 123 9.35 8.98 31.70
C GLY A 123 8.19 7.98 31.57
N PRO A 124 8.30 6.81 32.22
CA PRO A 124 7.36 5.70 32.06
C PRO A 124 5.95 6.00 32.60
N VAL A 125 5.81 7.02 33.44
CA VAL A 125 4.52 7.47 34.00
C VAL A 125 3.97 8.72 33.27
N CYS A 126 4.71 9.25 32.30
CA CYS A 126 4.28 10.41 31.54
C CYS A 126 3.46 9.97 30.33
N ALA A 127 2.37 10.68 30.07
CA ALA A 127 1.60 10.47 28.85
C ALA A 127 2.46 10.70 27.61
N SER A 128 2.29 9.83 26.63
CA SER A 128 2.88 9.97 25.30
C SER A 128 1.88 10.62 24.37
N ASN A 129 2.38 11.24 23.30
CA ASN A 129 1.54 11.74 22.23
C ASN A 129 1.48 10.70 21.10
N PHE A 130 0.26 10.34 20.71
CA PHE A 130 -0.02 9.43 19.62
C PHE A 130 -0.71 10.20 18.50
N THR A 131 0.02 10.52 17.43
CA THR A 131 -0.57 11.14 16.24
C THR A 131 -0.90 10.06 15.21
N VAL A 132 -2.18 9.71 15.10
CA VAL A 132 -2.67 8.74 14.12
C VAL A 132 -2.97 9.47 12.83
N SER A 133 -2.63 8.86 11.70
CA SER A 133 -2.84 9.48 10.38
C SER A 133 -3.33 8.48 9.34
N PHE A 134 -4.32 8.89 8.55
CA PHE A 134 -4.75 8.19 7.34
C PHE A 134 -4.16 8.87 6.12
N PHE A 135 -3.62 8.07 5.19
CA PHE A 135 -3.14 8.58 3.92
C PHE A 135 -4.33 9.12 3.13
N VAL A 136 -4.19 10.31 2.55
CA VAL A 136 -5.25 10.84 1.68
C VAL A 136 -5.13 10.11 0.33
N PRO A 137 -6.19 9.47 -0.21
CA PRO A 137 -6.11 8.80 -1.51
C PRO A 137 -5.62 9.74 -2.61
N PHE A 138 -4.97 9.20 -3.64
CA PHE A 138 -4.37 10.00 -4.72
C PHE A 138 -5.39 10.94 -5.38
N LYS A 139 -6.64 10.49 -5.50
CA LYS A 139 -7.77 11.30 -6.01
C LYS A 139 -8.00 12.60 -5.23
N PHE A 140 -7.69 12.62 -3.93
CA PHE A 140 -7.94 13.74 -3.01
C PHE A 140 -6.65 14.47 -2.57
N GLN A 141 -5.47 14.05 -3.04
CA GLN A 141 -4.19 14.68 -2.67
C GLN A 141 -4.12 16.17 -3.08
N SER A 142 -4.63 16.53 -4.25
CA SER A 142 -4.63 17.93 -4.71
C SER A 142 -5.71 18.76 -4.01
N ASN A 143 -6.94 18.24 -3.93
CA ASN A 143 -8.09 18.89 -3.30
C ASN A 143 -8.61 18.05 -2.11
N THR A 144 -7.88 18.12 -0.99
CA THR A 144 -8.21 17.36 0.22
C THR A 144 -9.40 18.00 0.95
N PRO A 145 -10.51 17.28 1.18
CA PRO A 145 -11.62 17.78 1.99
C PRO A 145 -11.16 18.15 3.39
N LYS A 146 -11.55 19.31 3.90
CA LYS A 146 -11.10 19.77 5.21
C LYS A 146 -11.93 19.09 6.30
N PRO A 147 -11.31 18.67 7.42
CA PRO A 147 -12.07 18.17 8.56
C PRO A 147 -12.99 19.26 9.13
N THR A 148 -14.21 18.88 9.53
CA THR A 148 -15.14 19.78 10.24
C THR A 148 -14.84 19.83 11.74
N LYS A 149 -14.29 18.75 12.30
CA LYS A 149 -13.85 18.65 13.69
C LYS A 149 -12.50 19.34 13.89
N LYS A 150 -12.40 20.21 14.90
CA LYS A 150 -11.19 20.97 15.22
C LYS A 150 -9.98 20.13 15.67
N GLU A 151 -10.23 18.90 16.11
CA GLU A 151 -9.20 17.96 16.59
C GLU A 151 -8.47 17.24 15.45
N LEU A 152 -9.03 17.31 14.23
CA LEU A 152 -8.42 16.75 13.03
C LEU A 152 -7.76 17.86 12.24
N PHE A 153 -6.63 17.53 11.62
CA PHE A 153 -5.88 18.46 10.80
C PHE A 153 -5.28 17.74 9.58
N ILE A 154 -5.07 18.50 8.51
CA ILE A 154 -4.33 18.00 7.34
C ILE A 154 -2.84 18.14 7.63
N ASN A 155 -2.15 17.02 7.66
CA ASN A 155 -0.71 16.93 7.84
C ASN A 155 -0.04 16.68 6.48
N THR A 156 0.95 17.48 6.11
CA THR A 156 1.74 17.26 4.89
C THR A 156 3.10 16.74 5.29
N LEU A 157 3.37 15.47 4.98
CA LEU A 157 4.71 14.90 5.09
C LEU A 157 5.44 15.21 3.78
N GLY A 158 6.64 15.79 3.91
CA GLY A 158 7.46 16.14 2.76
C GLY A 158 8.03 14.90 2.07
N GLN A 159 9.00 15.14 1.17
CA GLN A 159 9.86 14.04 0.74
C GLN A 159 10.74 13.64 1.92
N GLU A 160 10.62 12.38 2.36
CA GLU A 160 11.29 11.88 3.56
C GLU A 160 12.14 10.65 3.23
N LYS A 161 13.37 10.63 3.73
CA LYS A 161 14.19 9.42 3.79
C LYS A 161 13.81 8.66 5.06
N VAL A 162 13.36 7.42 4.91
CA VAL A 162 12.81 6.62 6.00
C VAL A 162 13.54 5.29 6.12
N TYR A 163 14.00 4.99 7.33
CA TYR A 163 14.50 3.67 7.70
C TYR A 163 13.32 2.80 8.15
N VAL A 164 13.09 1.69 7.47
CA VAL A 164 11.92 0.83 7.68
C VAL A 164 12.35 -0.55 8.16
N ARG A 165 11.75 -1.01 9.26
CA ARG A 165 11.82 -2.40 9.70
C ARG A 165 10.44 -3.04 9.58
N VAL A 166 10.36 -4.14 8.85
CA VAL A 166 9.13 -4.94 8.71
C VAL A 166 9.08 -5.97 9.84
N TYR A 167 7.92 -6.15 10.45
CA TYR A 167 7.66 -7.19 11.45
C TYR A 167 6.24 -7.76 11.32
N HIS A 168 6.03 -8.94 11.87
CA HIS A 168 4.80 -9.71 11.73
C HIS A 168 4.04 -9.86 13.06
N GLY A 169 2.78 -10.26 12.98
CA GLY A 169 1.89 -10.45 14.14
C GLY A 169 1.10 -9.19 14.50
N PHE A 170 0.43 -9.19 15.65
CA PHE A 170 -0.37 -8.04 16.10
C PHE A 170 0.50 -6.99 16.79
N THR A 171 0.41 -5.74 16.35
CA THR A 171 1.01 -4.59 17.04
C THR A 171 0.35 -4.37 18.40
N ASN A 172 1.16 -4.28 19.46
CA ASN A 172 0.74 -3.97 20.82
C ASN A 172 1.88 -3.31 21.61
N GLN A 173 1.58 -2.78 22.80
CA GLN A 173 2.55 -2.04 23.63
C GLN A 173 3.79 -2.83 24.06
N THR A 174 3.83 -4.15 23.85
CA THR A 174 4.98 -4.98 24.23
C THR A 174 5.88 -5.37 23.06
N ASN A 175 5.40 -5.33 21.81
CA ASN A 175 6.20 -5.75 20.65
C ASN A 175 6.77 -4.59 19.84
N PHE A 176 6.00 -3.57 19.49
CA PHE A 176 6.52 -2.47 18.68
C PHE A 176 7.70 -1.74 19.34
N PRO A 177 7.79 -1.58 20.68
CA PRO A 177 8.98 -0.97 21.29
C PRO A 177 10.23 -1.82 21.10
N LYS A 178 10.10 -3.16 21.07
CA LYS A 178 11.21 -4.08 20.80
C LYS A 178 11.66 -3.96 19.36
N GLU A 179 10.74 -3.95 18.41
CA GLU A 179 11.07 -3.76 16.98
C GLU A 179 11.72 -2.39 16.72
N ALA A 180 11.29 -1.35 17.43
CA ALA A 180 11.93 -0.03 17.37
C ALA A 180 13.34 -0.04 17.98
N ALA A 181 13.54 -0.73 19.12
CA ALA A 181 14.87 -0.89 19.70
C ALA A 181 15.82 -1.64 18.76
N ASP A 182 15.37 -2.77 18.18
CA ASP A 182 16.14 -3.56 17.22
C ASP A 182 16.55 -2.73 15.99
N LEU A 183 15.62 -1.93 15.43
CA LEU A 183 15.95 -1.03 14.33
C LEU A 183 16.99 0.02 14.76
N GLY A 184 16.84 0.58 15.97
CA GLY A 184 17.80 1.53 16.53
C GLY A 184 19.20 0.95 16.69
N ASP A 185 19.31 -0.27 17.20
CA ASP A 185 20.60 -0.95 17.40
C ASP A 185 21.37 -1.16 16.08
N VAL A 186 20.65 -1.49 15.00
CA VAL A 186 21.24 -1.63 13.67
C VAL A 186 21.69 -0.28 13.10
N LEU A 187 20.91 0.79 13.32
CA LEU A 187 21.17 2.10 12.72
C LEU A 187 22.18 2.95 13.48
N ASN A 188 22.26 2.83 14.81
CA ASN A 188 23.00 3.73 15.70
C ASN A 188 24.49 3.87 15.37
N SER A 189 25.09 2.90 14.67
CA SER A 189 26.50 2.92 14.27
C SER A 189 26.77 3.57 12.91
N THR A 190 25.75 3.73 12.05
CA THR A 190 25.96 4.11 10.64
C THR A 190 25.03 5.19 10.11
N GLN A 191 23.88 5.42 10.74
CA GLN A 191 22.84 6.32 10.25
C GLN A 191 22.43 7.34 11.32
N THR A 192 21.92 8.48 10.85
CA THR A 192 21.36 9.53 11.70
C THR A 192 19.86 9.65 11.45
N TYR A 193 19.08 9.71 12.54
CA TYR A 193 17.62 9.77 12.48
C TYR A 193 17.06 10.53 13.69
N ASP A 194 15.80 10.94 13.59
CA ASP A 194 15.11 11.63 14.67
C ASP A 194 14.78 10.65 15.79
N LYS A 195 15.36 10.89 16.98
CA LYS A 195 15.16 10.03 18.17
C LYS A 195 14.00 10.48 19.05
N SER A 196 13.35 11.60 18.72
CA SER A 196 12.26 12.16 19.52
C SER A 196 10.92 11.48 19.28
N TYR A 197 10.77 10.77 18.17
CA TYR A 197 9.59 9.97 17.84
C TYR A 197 9.93 8.86 16.85
N TYR A 198 8.99 7.96 16.64
CA TYR A 198 9.00 6.98 15.56
C TYR A 198 7.59 6.68 15.11
N TYR A 199 7.44 6.02 13.96
CA TYR A 199 6.13 5.56 13.51
C TYR A 199 5.98 4.06 13.64
N THR A 200 4.75 3.64 13.95
CA THR A 200 4.24 2.33 13.55
C THR A 200 3.40 2.51 12.29
N ALA A 201 3.46 1.57 11.36
CA ALA A 201 2.60 1.55 10.17
C ALA A 201 1.89 0.21 10.06
N GLY A 202 0.55 0.23 10.09
CA GLY A 202 -0.30 -0.96 9.99
C GLY A 202 -1.05 -1.01 8.67
N TYR A 203 -0.95 -2.12 7.94
CA TYR A 203 -1.53 -2.29 6.61
C TYR A 203 -2.80 -3.16 6.61
N ASP A 204 -3.05 -3.87 7.70
CA ASP A 204 -4.09 -4.88 7.79
C ASP A 204 -5.26 -4.46 8.70
N SER A 205 -6.47 -4.79 8.26
CA SER A 205 -7.69 -4.66 9.07
C SER A 205 -7.54 -5.41 10.40
N PRO A 206 -8.14 -4.93 11.51
CA PRO A 206 -8.11 -5.62 12.80
C PRO A 206 -8.63 -7.07 12.77
N PHE A 207 -9.43 -7.45 11.76
CA PHE A 207 -9.95 -8.81 11.60
C PHE A 207 -8.99 -9.79 10.91
N VAL A 208 -7.86 -9.31 10.37
CA VAL A 208 -6.82 -10.15 9.75
C VAL A 208 -5.92 -10.71 10.85
N SER A 209 -5.96 -12.03 11.05
CA SER A 209 -5.21 -12.70 12.12
C SER A 209 -3.89 -13.34 11.70
N HIS A 210 -3.67 -13.55 10.40
CA HIS A 210 -2.48 -14.22 9.86
C HIS A 210 -1.78 -13.32 8.83
N ASP A 211 -0.46 -13.46 8.72
CA ASP A 211 0.39 -12.78 7.74
C ASP A 211 0.23 -11.24 7.71
N ARG A 212 0.12 -10.63 8.90
CA ARG A 212 0.05 -9.18 9.02
C ARG A 212 1.38 -8.55 8.62
N HIS A 213 1.32 -7.47 7.86
CA HIS A 213 2.43 -6.61 7.53
C HIS A 213 2.37 -5.35 8.40
N ASN A 214 3.34 -5.22 9.30
CA ASN A 214 3.51 -4.00 10.09
C ASN A 214 4.94 -3.52 9.96
N GLU A 215 5.12 -2.22 10.18
CA GLU A 215 6.44 -1.61 10.05
C GLU A 215 6.74 -0.65 11.21
N ILE A 216 8.02 -0.49 11.52
CA ILE A 216 8.57 0.61 12.30
C ILE A 216 9.33 1.54 11.37
N TRP A 217 9.08 2.84 11.49
CA TRP A 217 9.76 3.86 10.69
C TRP A 217 10.53 4.84 11.57
N PHE A 218 11.80 5.08 11.24
CA PHE A 218 12.57 6.21 11.72
C PHE A 218 12.84 7.19 10.57
N ILE A 219 12.62 8.49 10.81
CA ILE A 219 12.87 9.54 9.83
C ILE A 219 14.34 9.93 9.90
N ALA A 220 15.03 9.87 8.76
CA ALA A 220 16.42 10.27 8.66
C ALA A 220 16.58 11.78 8.91
N THR A 221 17.70 12.17 9.52
CA THR A 221 18.01 13.60 9.77
C THR A 221 19.12 14.12 8.87
N ASP A 222 19.81 13.24 8.16
CA ASP A 222 20.71 13.57 7.06
C ASP A 222 19.88 13.91 5.81
N LYS A 223 20.18 15.06 5.21
CA LYS A 223 19.58 15.53 3.95
C LYS A 223 20.45 15.15 2.76
#